data_AF-A0A1F7WI67-F1
#
_entry.id   AF-A0A1F7WI67-F1
#
_cell.length_a   1.000
_cell.length_b   1.000
_cell.length_c   1.000
_cell.angle_alpha   90.00
_cell.angle_beta   90.00
_cell.angle_gamma   90.00
#
_symmetry.space_group_name_H-M   'P 1'
#
loop_
_entity.id
_entity.type
_entity.pdbx_description
1 polymer ?
#
loop_
_entity_poly.entity_id
_entity_poly.type
_entity_poly.pdbx_seq_one_letter_code
_entity_poly.pdbx_strand_id
1 'polypeptide(L)'
;MNDPLVCPSCHVEVRATDYFCYNCGKNLKPKPLSTSLTQQILIYLGSVLLPPLGLVWGIRYLRQKDETSKVAGIISIILTVVFLVLLIKFTNDTIKTINEQVNSQLQQFQGF
;
A
#
# COMPACT_ATOMS: atom_id res chain seq x y z
N MET A 1 20.42 28.87 8.91
CA MET A 1 20.96 28.61 10.26
C MET A 1 20.99 27.11 10.44
N ASN A 2 22.19 26.51 10.52
CA ASN A 2 22.36 25.08 10.77
C ASN A 2 22.50 24.91 12.28
N ASP A 3 21.43 24.51 12.98
CA ASP A 3 21.57 24.10 14.38
C ASP A 3 22.39 22.79 14.42
N PRO A 4 23.55 22.76 15.11
CA PRO A 4 24.31 21.53 15.27
C PRO A 4 23.48 20.56 16.12
N LEU A 5 23.07 19.45 15.51
CA LEU A 5 22.46 18.35 16.25
C LEU A 5 23.57 17.59 16.98
N VAL A 6 23.34 17.26 18.25
CA VAL A 6 24.29 16.51 19.07
C VAL A 6 23.86 15.05 19.13
N CYS A 7 24.80 14.12 18.96
CA CYS A 7 24.52 12.69 19.06
C CYS A 7 24.11 12.32 20.50
N PRO A 8 22.93 11.70 20.72
CA PRO A 8 22.44 11.38 22.07
C PRO A 8 23.11 10.14 22.71
N SER A 9 24.26 9.68 22.21
CA SER A 9 25.02 8.59 22.86
C SER A 9 26.46 8.99 23.14
N CYS A 10 27.16 9.57 22.17
CA CYS A 10 28.55 10.00 22.35
C CYS A 10 28.71 11.52 22.45
N HIS A 11 27.62 12.28 22.38
CA HIS A 11 27.57 13.73 22.57
C HIS A 11 28.45 14.53 21.59
N VAL A 12 28.83 13.93 20.46
CA VAL A 12 29.54 14.61 19.39
C VAL A 12 28.57 15.41 18.52
N GLU A 13 29.01 16.54 17.99
CA GLU A 13 28.28 17.28 16.96
C GLU A 13 28.15 16.43 15.69
N VAL A 14 26.94 16.37 15.14
CA VAL A 14 26.61 15.63 13.92
C VAL A 14 25.87 16.53 12.95
N ARG A 15 26.00 16.26 11.65
CA ARG A 15 25.32 17.06 10.64
C ARG A 15 23.85 16.67 10.59
N ALA A 16 22.98 17.63 10.33
CA ALA A 16 21.56 17.38 10.14
C ALA A 16 21.24 16.43 8.98
N THR A 17 22.20 16.15 8.08
CA THR A 17 22.09 15.18 6.99
C THR A 17 22.47 13.75 7.38
N ASP A 18 23.20 13.55 8.47
CA ASP A 18 23.75 12.24 8.83
C ASP A 18 22.64 11.26 9.26
N TYR A 19 22.69 10.02 8.73
CA TYR A 19 21.81 8.92 9.15
C TYR A 19 22.39 8.15 10.32
N PHE A 20 23.71 8.08 10.40
CA PHE A 20 24.46 7.42 11.46
C PHE A 20 25.50 8.39 12.00
N CYS A 21 25.76 8.33 13.31
CA CYS A 21 26.85 9.08 13.90
C CYS A 21 28.20 8.52 13.41
N TYR A 22 29.05 9.37 12.86
CA TYR A 22 30.37 8.97 12.36
C TYR A 22 31.33 8.50 13.46
N ASN A 23 31.08 8.89 14.72
CA ASN A 23 31.95 8.55 15.85
C ASN A 23 31.55 7.22 16.51
N CYS A 24 30.26 7.05 16.84
CA CYS A 24 29.78 5.88 17.59
C CYS A 24 28.90 4.91 16.79
N GLY A 25 28.59 5.22 15.54
CA GLY A 25 27.71 4.39 14.70
C GLY A 25 26.22 4.41 15.09
N LYS A 26 25.82 5.18 16.11
CA LYS A 26 24.41 5.28 16.52
C LYS A 26 23.55 5.75 15.36
N ASN A 27 22.44 5.04 15.12
CA ASN A 27 21.45 5.45 14.16
C ASN A 27 20.72 6.71 14.66
N LEU A 28 20.85 7.81 13.91
CA LEU A 28 20.26 9.12 14.23
C LEU A 28 18.90 9.31 13.56
N LYS A 29 18.61 8.56 12.48
CA LYS A 29 17.39 8.73 11.68
C LYS A 29 16.83 7.39 11.21
N PRO A 30 15.49 7.23 11.21
CA PRO A 30 14.89 6.04 10.63
C PRO A 30 15.32 5.89 9.16
N LYS A 31 15.68 4.66 8.77
CA LYS A 31 16.09 4.34 7.40
C LYS A 31 14.97 4.75 6.44
N PRO A 32 15.26 5.49 5.34
CA PRO A 32 14.25 5.79 4.35
C PRO A 32 13.74 4.46 3.77
N LEU A 33 12.42 4.35 3.58
CA LEU A 33 11.85 3.12 3.01
C LEU A 33 12.48 2.93 1.62
N SER A 34 13.09 1.78 1.40
CA SER A 34 13.73 1.47 0.13
C SER A 34 12.70 1.45 -0.99
N THR A 35 12.96 2.20 -2.05
CA THR A 35 12.21 2.18 -3.32
C THR A 35 12.77 1.11 -4.25
N SER A 36 13.27 -0.01 -3.72
CA SER A 36 13.82 -1.09 -4.54
C SER A 36 12.69 -1.79 -5.32
N LEU A 37 13.01 -2.32 -6.50
CA LEU A 37 12.04 -3.02 -7.36
C LEU A 37 11.30 -4.13 -6.60
N THR A 38 12.02 -4.92 -5.81
CA THR A 38 11.44 -5.98 -4.99
C THR A 38 10.43 -5.45 -3.97
N GLN A 39 10.71 -4.29 -3.36
CA GLN A 39 9.81 -3.69 -2.37
C GLN A 39 8.58 -3.06 -3.04
N GLN A 40 8.71 -2.47 -4.23
CA GLN A 40 7.57 -2.01 -5.01
C GLN A 40 6.65 -3.19 -5.41
N ILE A 41 7.23 -4.29 -5.89
CA ILE A 41 6.48 -5.50 -6.26
C ILE A 41 5.70 -6.06 -5.05
N LEU A 42 6.34 -6.14 -3.88
CA LEU A 42 5.70 -6.61 -2.65
C LEU A 42 4.54 -5.71 -2.19
N ILE A 43 4.69 -4.39 -2.32
CA ILE A 43 3.64 -3.43 -1.98
C ILE A 43 2.46 -3.55 -2.95
N TYR A 44 2.73 -3.70 -4.25
CA TYR A 44 1.68 -3.86 -5.25
C TYR A 44 0.92 -5.18 -5.09
N LEU A 45 1.64 -6.29 -4.89
CA LEU A 45 1.04 -7.60 -4.60
C LEU A 45 0.22 -7.57 -3.30
N GLY A 46 0.76 -6.96 -2.24
CA GLY A 46 0.03 -6.81 -0.97
C GLY A 46 -1.23 -5.95 -1.10
N SER A 47 -1.21 -4.91 -1.95
CA SER A 47 -2.35 -4.03 -2.17
C SER A 47 -3.49 -4.69 -2.95
N VAL A 48 -3.16 -5.60 -3.88
CA VAL A 48 -4.14 -6.38 -4.64
C VAL A 48 -4.72 -7.51 -3.78
N LEU A 49 -3.88 -8.21 -3.00
CA LEU A 49 -4.32 -9.37 -2.23
C LEU A 49 -5.10 -9.00 -0.96
N LEU A 50 -4.80 -7.84 -0.35
CA LEU A 50 -5.39 -7.37 0.89
C LEU A 50 -5.77 -5.87 0.77
N PRO A 51 -7.00 -5.56 0.30
CA PRO A 51 -7.48 -4.19 0.15
C PRO A 51 -7.29 -3.27 1.36
N PRO A 52 -7.52 -3.71 2.63
CA PRO A 52 -7.28 -2.84 3.78
C PRO A 52 -5.79 -2.56 4.03
N LEU A 53 -4.87 -3.46 3.64
CA LEU A 53 -3.42 -3.26 3.80
C LEU A 53 -2.85 -2.32 2.73
N GLY A 54 -3.34 -2.38 1.49
CA GLY A 54 -2.95 -1.45 0.42
C GLY A 54 -3.22 0.01 0.79
N LEU A 55 -4.33 0.28 1.48
CA LEU A 55 -4.67 1.61 1.98
C LEU A 55 -3.72 2.09 3.10
N VAL A 56 -3.38 1.22 4.06
CA VAL A 56 -2.46 1.58 5.17
C VAL A 56 -1.05 1.88 4.66
N TRP A 57 -0.54 1.06 3.73
CA TRP A 57 0.78 1.27 3.14
C TRP A 57 0.81 2.44 2.17
N GLY A 58 -0.23 2.63 1.36
CA GLY A 58 -0.39 3.76 0.45
C GLY A 58 -0.39 5.10 1.17
N ILE A 59 -1.10 5.22 2.31
CA ILE A 59 -1.10 6.43 3.14
C ILE A 59 0.30 6.71 3.71
N ARG A 60 1.07 5.68 4.13
CA ARG A 60 2.46 5.86 4.58
C ARG A 60 3.39 6.34 3.46
N TYR A 61 3.20 5.86 2.24
CA TYR A 61 4.02 6.23 1.08
C TYR A 61 3.71 7.65 0.57
N LEU A 62 2.44 8.06 0.60
CA LEU A 62 1.99 9.43 0.26
C LEU A 62 2.52 10.50 1.22
N ARG A 63 2.87 10.13 2.47
CA ARG A 63 3.41 11.05 3.48
C ARG A 63 4.91 11.35 3.28
N GLN A 64 5.60 10.70 2.34
CA GLN A 64 7.01 10.98 2.03
C GLN A 64 7.16 12.21 1.11
N LYS A 65 8.26 12.98 1.28
CA LYS A 65 8.54 14.18 0.48
C LYS A 65 8.93 13.87 -0.97
N ASP A 66 9.41 12.66 -1.24
CA ASP A 66 9.91 12.22 -2.54
C ASP A 66 8.78 12.03 -3.56
N GLU A 67 8.89 12.68 -4.72
CA GLU A 67 7.87 12.65 -5.79
C GLU A 67 7.60 11.23 -6.31
N THR A 68 8.64 10.38 -6.39
CA THR A 68 8.51 8.99 -6.83
C THR A 68 7.70 8.13 -5.86
N SER A 69 7.76 8.43 -4.57
CA SER A 69 6.96 7.76 -3.54
C SER A 69 5.49 8.15 -3.63
N LYS A 70 5.17 9.42 -3.89
CA LYS A 70 3.77 9.85 -4.05
C LYS A 70 3.09 9.14 -5.22
N VAL A 71 3.79 9.01 -6.36
CA VAL A 71 3.28 8.31 -7.56
C VAL A 71 2.95 6.85 -7.25
N ALA A 72 3.83 6.13 -6.54
CA ALA A 72 3.58 4.74 -6.16
C ALA A 72 2.34 4.59 -5.25
N GLY A 73 2.14 5.53 -4.31
CA GLY A 73 0.94 5.56 -3.47
C GLY A 73 -0.33 5.79 -4.27
N ILE A 74 -0.34 6.74 -5.20
CA ILE A 74 -1.50 7.02 -6.07
C ILE A 74 -1.85 5.77 -6.91
N ILE A 75 -0.85 5.14 -7.54
CA ILE A 75 -1.04 3.93 -8.34
C ILE A 75 -1.69 2.82 -7.51
N SER A 76 -1.20 2.59 -6.28
CA SER A 76 -1.80 1.57 -5.40
C SER A 76 -3.27 1.85 -5.09
N ILE A 77 -3.64 3.11 -4.83
CA ILE A 77 -5.03 3.48 -4.52
C ILE A 77 -5.92 3.28 -5.74
N ILE A 78 -5.49 3.73 -6.92
CA ILE A 78 -6.24 3.54 -8.17
C ILE A 78 -6.45 2.05 -8.44
N LEU A 79 -5.38 1.24 -8.30
CA LEU A 79 -5.45 -0.20 -8.52
C LEU A 79 -6.43 -0.86 -7.55
N THR A 80 -6.42 -0.48 -6.27
CA THR A 80 -7.38 -0.98 -5.27
C THR A 80 -8.82 -0.61 -5.63
N VAL A 81 -9.08 0.64 -6.05
CA VAL A 81 -10.43 1.08 -6.46
C VAL A 81 -10.93 0.31 -7.67
N VAL A 82 -10.08 0.14 -8.70
CA VAL A 82 -10.42 -0.63 -9.90
C VAL A 82 -10.74 -2.08 -9.55
N PHE A 83 -9.92 -2.70 -8.70
CA PHE A 83 -10.15 -4.07 -8.26
C PHE A 83 -11.49 -4.22 -7.51
N LEU A 84 -11.82 -3.26 -6.64
CA LEU A 84 -13.09 -3.22 -5.92
C LEU A 84 -14.30 -3.15 -6.88
N VAL A 85 -14.22 -2.31 -7.91
CA VAL A 85 -15.28 -2.19 -8.92
C VAL A 85 -15.44 -3.48 -9.73
N LEU A 86 -14.33 -4.14 -10.10
CA LEU A 86 -14.36 -5.42 -10.81
C LEU A 86 -15.03 -6.51 -9.97
N LEU A 87 -14.71 -6.59 -8.67
CA LEU A 87 -15.35 -7.53 -7.75
C LEU A 87 -16.87 -7.31 -7.67
N ILE A 88 -17.31 -6.04 -7.54
CA ILE A 88 -18.74 -5.72 -7.48
C ILE A 88 -19.45 -6.16 -8.77
N LYS A 89 -18.88 -5.88 -9.94
CA LYS A 89 -19.45 -6.34 -11.22
C LYS A 89 -19.52 -7.85 -11.31
N PHE A 90 -18.43 -8.53 -10.99
CA PHE A 90 -18.36 -9.98 -11.00
C PHE A 90 -19.40 -10.62 -10.06
N THR A 91 -19.58 -10.07 -8.86
CA THR A 91 -20.62 -10.53 -7.92
C THR A 91 -22.02 -10.32 -8.47
N ASN A 92 -22.30 -9.14 -9.04
CA ASN A 92 -23.61 -8.84 -9.63
C ASN A 92 -23.94 -9.77 -10.81
N ASP A 93 -22.97 -10.04 -11.68
CA ASP A 93 -23.14 -10.95 -12.81
C ASP A 93 -23.38 -12.39 -12.32
N THR A 94 -22.63 -12.84 -11.32
CA THR A 94 -22.81 -14.16 -10.70
C THR A 94 -24.20 -14.31 -10.08
N ILE A 95 -24.70 -13.29 -9.38
CA ILE A 95 -26.05 -13.30 -8.78
C ILE A 95 -27.13 -13.40 -9.87
N LYS A 96 -26.97 -12.69 -10.99
CA LYS A 96 -27.93 -12.77 -12.11
C LYS A 96 -27.96 -14.17 -12.71
N THR A 97 -26.79 -14.75 -12.99
CA THR A 97 -26.70 -16.11 -13.54
C THR A 97 -27.36 -17.14 -12.63
N ILE A 98 -27.14 -17.04 -11.31
CA ILE A 98 -27.78 -17.93 -10.33
C ILE A 98 -29.29 -17.71 -10.31
N ASN A 99 -29.77 -16.47 -10.29
CA ASN A 99 -31.21 -16.17 -10.30
C ASN A 99 -31.91 -16.71 -11.55
N GLU A 100 -31.30 -16.57 -12.72
CA GLU A 100 -31.82 -17.12 -13.97
C GLU A 100 -31.85 -18.66 -13.95
N GLN A 101 -30.80 -19.29 -13.41
CA GLN A 101 -30.72 -20.74 -13.29
C GLN A 101 -31.74 -21.31 -12.27
N VAL A 102 -31.95 -20.63 -11.14
CA VAL A 102 -32.93 -21.05 -10.13
C VAL A 102 -34.36 -20.87 -10.65
N ASN A 103 -34.67 -19.73 -11.27
CA ASN A 103 -36.02 -19.48 -11.81
C ASN A 103 -36.38 -20.45 -12.93
N SER A 104 -35.45 -20.78 -13.82
CA SER A 104 -35.69 -21.78 -14.88
C SER A 104 -35.91 -23.19 -14.31
N GLN A 105 -35.18 -23.59 -13.27
CA GLN A 105 -35.43 -24.86 -12.59
C GLN A 105 -36.78 -24.88 -11.85
N LEU A 106 -37.15 -23.80 -11.16
CA LEU A 106 -38.44 -23.71 -10.46
C LEU A 106 -39.64 -23.85 -11.42
N GLN A 107 -39.57 -23.24 -12.61
CA GLN A 107 -40.60 -23.40 -13.64
C GLN A 107 -40.73 -24.85 -14.11
N GLN A 108 -39.61 -25.57 -14.22
CA GLN A 108 -39.62 -26.99 -14.57
C GLN A 108 -40.29 -27.86 -13.48
N PHE A 109 -40.15 -27.51 -12.21
CA PHE A 109 -40.81 -28.23 -11.10
C PHE A 109 -42.29 -27.88 -10.91
N GLN A 110 -42.71 -26.65 -11.22
CA GLN A 110 -44.11 -26.21 -11.10
C GLN A 110 -44.99 -26.63 -12.29
N GLY A 111 -44.39 -27.10 -13.39
CA GLY A 111 -45.07 -27.59 -14.58
C GLY A 111 -45.47 -29.08 -14.56
N PHE A 112 -45.34 -29.76 -13.42
CA PHE A 112 -45.81 -31.13 -13.19
C PHE A 112 -46.96 -31.16 -12.18
#